data_AF-J4V1G9-F1
#
_entry.id   AF-J4V1G9-F1
#
_cell.length_a   1.000
_cell.length_b   1.000
_cell.length_c   1.000
_cell.angle_alpha   90.00
_cell.angle_beta   90.00
_cell.angle_gamma   90.00
#
_symmetry.space_group_name_H-M   'P 1'
#
loop_
_entity.id
_entity.type
_entity.pdbx_description
1 polymer ?
#
loop_
_entity_poly.entity_id
_entity_poly.type
_entity_poly.pdbx_seq_one_letter_code
_entity_poly.pdbx_strand_id
1 'polypeptide(L)' 'MEKGYVSLLFSEIGFLKGMASVFDMGATLNTYNESSTPEEADRNALAHDWRVVGNDLRNAMSMEYGQ' A
#
# COMPACT_ATOMS: atom_id res chain seq x y z
N MET A 1 -11.27 -4.55 -8.13
CA MET A 1 -10.30 -3.44 -7.96
C MET A 1 -9.18 -3.98 -7.10
N GLU A 2 -8.02 -4.21 -7.69
CA GLU A 2 -6.78 -4.51 -6.94
C GLU A 2 -6.53 -3.35 -5.97
N LYS A 3 -6.71 -3.58 -4.68
CA LYS A 3 -6.29 -2.58 -3.68
C LYS A 3 -4.77 -2.49 -3.75
N GLY A 4 -4.29 -1.25 -3.88
CA GLY A 4 -2.87 -0.91 -4.00
C GLY A 4 -2.03 -1.69 -3.01
N TYR A 5 -1.04 -2.35 -3.58
CA TYR A 5 -0.21 -3.40 -2.99
C TYR A 5 0.66 -2.87 -1.81
N VAL A 6 0.84 -1.56 -1.75
CA VAL A 6 1.48 -0.85 -0.64
C VAL A 6 0.63 0.39 -0.36
N SER A 7 -0.33 0.29 0.57
CA SER A 7 -1.20 1.43 0.89
C SER A 7 -1.28 1.76 2.39
N LEU A 8 -0.47 1.11 3.23
CA LEU A 8 -0.40 1.39 4.66
C LEU A 8 0.61 2.53 4.93
N LEU A 9 0.35 3.36 5.95
CA LEU A 9 1.09 4.58 6.27
C LEU A 9 1.09 5.68 5.20
N PHE A 10 0.21 5.60 4.21
CA PHE A 10 -0.11 6.72 3.35
C PHE A 10 -1.44 7.33 3.80
N SER A 11 -1.47 8.66 3.87
CA SER A 11 -2.73 9.37 4.09
C SER A 11 -3.65 9.10 2.91
N GLU A 12 -4.90 8.74 3.18
CA GLU A 12 -5.91 8.63 2.12
C GLU A 12 -6.04 10.00 1.44
N ILE A 13 -5.67 10.09 0.15
CA ILE A 13 -5.64 11.35 -0.59
C ILE A 13 -6.97 11.55 -1.29
N GLY A 14 -7.60 12.70 -1.09
CA GLY A 14 -8.81 13.12 -1.79
C GLY A 14 -8.83 14.62 -2.02
N PHE A 15 -9.45 15.06 -3.12
CA PHE A 15 -9.47 16.49 -3.51
C PHE A 15 -10.00 17.40 -2.40
N LEU A 16 -11.15 17.06 -1.82
CA LEU A 16 -11.76 17.82 -0.72
C LEU A 16 -10.89 17.81 0.55
N LYS A 17 -10.26 16.67 0.85
CA LYS A 17 -9.35 16.51 1.99
C LYS A 17 -8.10 17.36 1.82
N GLY A 18 -7.56 17.46 0.60
CA GLY A 18 -6.44 18.35 0.26
C GLY A 18 -6.79 19.85 0.33
N MET A 19 -8.03 20.24 0.01
CA MET A 19 -8.45 21.63 0.26
C MET A 19 -8.60 21.92 1.76
N ALA A 20 -9.18 20.98 2.51
CA ALA A 20 -9.37 21.12 3.95
C ALA A 20 -8.05 21.15 4.73
N SER A 21 -7.00 20.48 4.25
CA SER A 21 -5.69 20.45 4.92
C SER A 21 -5.00 21.81 5.02
N VAL A 22 -5.35 22.78 4.16
CA VAL A 22 -4.83 24.16 4.26
C VAL A 22 -5.25 24.85 5.56
N PHE A 23 -6.40 24.46 6.10
CA PHE A 23 -6.95 25.01 7.36
C PHE A 23 -6.70 24.10 8.56
N ASP A 24 -6.13 22.90 8.36
CA ASP A 24 -5.88 21.90 9.40
C ASP A 24 -4.55 22.14 10.13
N MET A 25 -4.45 23.27 10.83
CA MET A 25 -3.26 23.59 11.65
C MET A 25 -3.03 22.59 12.81
N GLY A 26 -4.05 21.78 13.14
CA GLY A 26 -3.99 20.77 14.20
C GLY A 26 -3.62 19.36 13.72
N ALA A 27 -3.32 19.17 12.43
CA ALA A 27 -3.00 17.87 11.84
C ALA A 27 -4.06 16.77 12.07
N THR A 28 -5.33 17.17 12.22
CA THR A 28 -6.46 16.29 12.55
C THR A 28 -7.00 15.49 11.37
N LEU A 29 -6.67 15.90 10.14
CA LEU A 29 -7.09 15.24 8.90
C LEU A 29 -6.12 14.16 8.43
N ASN A 30 -4.98 13.98 9.11
CA ASN A 30 -3.99 12.95 8.78
C ASN A 30 -4.43 11.57 9.30
N THR A 31 -5.36 10.95 8.57
CA THR A 31 -5.70 9.54 8.77
C THR A 31 -4.84 8.67 7.87
N TYR A 32 -4.04 7.81 8.49
CA TYR A 32 -3.22 6.82 7.79
C TYR A 32 -3.97 5.51 7.70
N ASN A 33 -3.75 4.78 6.62
CA ASN A 33 -4.16 3.38 6.59
C ASN A 33 -3.21 2.59 7.52
N GLU A 34 -3.74 2.06 8.61
CA GLU A 34 -2.99 1.30 9.61
C GLU A 34 -3.60 -0.09 9.81
N SER A 35 -2.79 -1.06 10.25
CA SER A 35 -3.29 -2.35 10.70
C SER A 35 -3.72 -2.27 12.15
N SER A 36 -4.60 -3.17 12.59
CA SER A 36 -5.15 -3.11 13.96
C SER A 36 -4.09 -3.42 15.01
N THR A 37 -3.07 -4.21 14.66
CA THR A 37 -1.92 -4.49 15.52
C THR A 37 -0.59 -4.45 14.74
N PRO A 38 0.55 -4.23 15.42
CA PRO A 38 1.87 -4.29 14.79
C PRO A 38 2.17 -5.66 14.16
N GLU A 39 1.76 -6.76 14.82
CA GLU A 39 1.99 -8.11 14.33
C GLU A 39 1.20 -8.40 13.05
N GLU A 40 -0.01 -7.84 12.92
CA GLU A 40 -0.78 -7.88 11.68
C GLU A 40 -0.06 -7.11 10.57
N ALA A 41 0.48 -5.92 10.88
CA ALA A 41 1.22 -5.11 9.92
C ALA A 41 2.45 -5.86 9.37
N ASP A 42 3.26 -6.44 10.26
CA ASP A 42 4.47 -7.18 9.90
C ASP A 42 4.15 -8.42 9.06
N ARG A 43 3.11 -9.17 9.45
CA ARG A 43 2.65 -10.34 8.69
C ARG A 43 2.21 -9.96 7.28
N ASN A 44 1.44 -8.88 7.16
CA ASN A 44 0.95 -8.40 5.88
C ASN A 44 2.10 -7.91 4.99
N ALA A 45 3.07 -7.19 5.55
CA ALA A 45 4.27 -6.74 4.84
C ALA A 45 5.08 -7.92 4.29
N LEU A 46 5.41 -8.91 5.12
CA LEU A 46 6.17 -10.09 4.71
C LEU A 46 5.46 -10.92 3.64
N ALA A 47 4.15 -11.16 3.82
CA ALA A 47 3.36 -11.90 2.83
C ALA A 47 3.31 -11.16 1.49
N HIS A 48 3.29 -9.83 1.54
CA HIS A 48 3.28 -8.99 0.37
C HIS A 48 4.60 -9.06 -0.40
N ASP A 49 5.73 -8.90 0.27
CA ASP A 49 7.06 -8.94 -0.36
C ASP A 49 7.28 -10.27 -1.09
N TRP A 50 6.91 -11.38 -0.46
CA TRP A 50 6.99 -12.70 -1.10
C TRP A 50 6.07 -12.86 -2.30
N ARG A 51 4.89 -12.24 -2.28
CA ARG A 51 3.97 -12.26 -3.42
C ARG A 51 4.52 -11.50 -4.62
N VAL A 52 5.15 -10.35 -4.40
CA VAL A 52 5.81 -9.58 -5.46
C VAL A 52 6.96 -10.38 -6.06
N VAL A 53 7.85 -10.94 -5.23
CA VAL A 53 8.94 -11.82 -5.68
C VAL A 53 8.40 -13.00 -6.51
N GLY A 54 7.33 -13.65 -6.04
CA GLY A 54 6.70 -14.75 -6.76
C GLY A 54 6.14 -14.34 -8.13
N ASN A 55 5.52 -13.16 -8.22
CA ASN A 55 5.02 -12.61 -9.48
C ASN A 55 6.17 -12.29 -10.44
N ASP A 56 7.25 -11.69 -9.96
CA ASP A 56 8.42 -11.36 -10.77
C ASP A 56 9.09 -12.62 -11.32
N LEU A 57 9.25 -13.65 -10.49
CA LEU A 57 9.76 -14.96 -10.92
C LEU A 57 8.85 -15.60 -11.99
N ARG A 58 7.53 -15.55 -11.77
CA ARG A 58 6.55 -16.08 -12.73
C ARG A 58 6.62 -15.37 -14.07
N ASN A 59 6.76 -14.05 -14.05
CA ASN A 59 6.90 -13.22 -15.24
C ASN A 59 8.22 -13.49 -15.96
N ALA A 60 9.33 -13.60 -15.22
CA ALA A 60 10.63 -13.92 -15.81
C ALA A 60 10.60 -15.29 -16.52
N MET A 61 10.04 -16.31 -15.87
CA MET A 61 9.88 -17.64 -16.47
C MET A 61 8.95 -17.59 -17.69
N SER A 62 7.80 -16.91 -17.61
CA SER A 62 6.86 -16.86 -18.74
C SER A 62 7.42 -16.09 -19.95
N MET A 63 8.27 -15.08 -19.72
CA MET A 63 9.01 -14.38 -20.77
C MET A 63 10.10 -15.25 -21.42
N GLU A 64 10.70 -16.17 -20.65
CA GLU A 64 11.74 -17.10 -21.13
C GLU A 64 11.16 -18.28 -21.95
N TYR A 65 9.96 -18.76 -21.61
CA TYR A 65 9.25 -19.84 -22.33
C TYR A 65 8.41 -19.38 -23.54
N GLY A 66 8.44 -18.08 -23.87
CA GLY A 66 7.68 -17.46 -24.96
C GLY A 66 8.48 -17.16 -26.24
N GLN A 67 9.69 -17.69 -26.39
CA GLN A 67 10.49 -17.63 -27.63
C GLN A 67 10.56 -18.97 -28.36
#